data_AF-A0A0Q6CIL7-F1
#
_entry.id   AF-A0A0Q6CIL7-F1
#
_cell.length_a   1.000
_cell.length_b   1.000
_cell.length_c   1.000
_cell.angle_alpha   90.00
_cell.angle_beta   90.00
_cell.angle_gamma   90.00
#
_symmetry.space_group_name_H-M   'P 1'
#
loop_
_entity.id
_entity.type
_entity.pdbx_description
1 polymer ?
#
loop_
_entity_poly.entity_id
_entity_poly.type
_entity_poly.pdbx_seq_one_letter_code
_entity_poly.pdbx_strand_id
1 'polypeptide(L)'
;MDARVIHVERPIYVDLDGTLIKTDLLWESLFLLARQAPASLWRVPFWAAKGKACLKAEIAKRVEFEAELLPYREEVVRELTAARASGRRVVLATGANERFAHAVSEHLGLFDEVMASCDDVNLTASRKLERIEARGDPGGFEYYGNSHEDVCLLAAAAEATVVAPDRTAARWQRKAGAQLLPAPRNGLLKGCIKAMRPHQWVKNILVFVPLVLTHEFLDLDMVVKGLTAFFAFSFAASSVYILNDLLDLSADRRHKTKRRRPFASGLVPIPTGLMLGLGLLATAVGLGATLPVEFMWVLGGYMLATTAYSFFLKRMLLIDVLTLAGLYTVRIVAGATAADVDGSFWLMAFSVFFFLSLALVKRYTELMDFGIGAERSTTGRGYLDVDIDMLGQSGIASGFASVLVLALYIDSVEVRRMYDVPWLLWPLCPLVLYIVVRIWILARRNQMHEDPVVFILQDWRSQIMIAAGAALFAVAAFV
;
A
#
# COMPACT_ATOMS: atom_id res chain seq x y z
N MET A 1 -1.55 66.16 -4.11
CA MET A 1 -2.18 65.28 -5.10
C MET A 1 -1.50 63.92 -4.99
N ASP A 2 -1.94 63.11 -4.02
CA ASP A 2 -1.44 61.75 -3.89
C ASP A 2 -2.16 60.88 -4.90
N ALA A 3 -1.41 60.43 -5.90
CA ALA A 3 -1.87 59.44 -6.86
C ALA A 3 -2.20 58.17 -6.08
N ARG A 4 -3.49 57.94 -5.82
CA ARG A 4 -3.99 56.62 -5.42
C ARG A 4 -3.58 55.68 -6.55
N VAL A 5 -2.53 54.88 -6.31
CA VAL A 5 -2.27 53.69 -7.11
C VAL A 5 -3.51 52.83 -6.96
N ILE A 6 -4.37 52.86 -7.97
CA ILE A 6 -5.49 51.93 -8.07
C ILE A 6 -4.82 50.57 -8.24
N HIS A 7 -4.68 49.82 -7.15
CA HIS A 7 -4.43 48.39 -7.26
C HIS A 7 -5.64 47.81 -7.98
N VAL A 8 -5.50 47.59 -9.28
CA VAL A 8 -6.52 46.91 -10.06
C VAL A 8 -6.60 45.50 -9.50
N GLU A 9 -7.66 45.20 -8.76
CA GLU A 9 -7.87 43.89 -8.15
C GLU A 9 -8.11 42.87 -9.26
N ARG A 10 -7.05 42.13 -9.61
CA ARG A 10 -7.10 41.09 -10.63
C ARG A 10 -7.79 39.85 -10.09
N PRO A 11 -8.69 39.21 -10.85
CA PRO A 11 -9.22 37.90 -10.49
C PRO A 11 -8.11 36.85 -10.49
N ILE A 12 -8.21 35.89 -9.57
CA ILE A 12 -7.31 34.74 -9.47
C ILE A 12 -7.99 33.54 -10.12
N TYR A 13 -7.29 32.91 -11.07
CA TYR A 13 -7.67 31.62 -11.62
C TYR A 13 -6.68 30.57 -11.11
N VAL A 14 -7.19 29.46 -10.58
CA VAL A 14 -6.35 28.39 -10.05
C VAL A 14 -6.71 27.05 -10.66
N ASP A 15 -5.70 26.32 -11.12
CA ASP A 15 -5.87 24.94 -11.52
C ASP A 15 -6.06 23.99 -10.33
N LEU A 16 -6.71 22.85 -10.58
CA LEU A 16 -6.98 21.86 -9.55
C LEU A 16 -5.85 20.83 -9.44
N ASP A 17 -5.56 20.13 -10.54
CA ASP A 17 -4.79 18.90 -10.56
C ASP A 17 -3.29 19.18 -10.40
N GLY A 18 -2.70 18.69 -9.31
CA GLY A 18 -1.30 18.96 -8.94
C GLY A 18 -0.99 20.41 -8.50
N THR A 19 -1.93 21.34 -8.71
CA THR A 19 -1.87 22.74 -8.22
C THR A 19 -2.58 22.87 -6.87
N LEU A 20 -3.93 22.89 -6.81
CA LEU A 20 -4.67 22.98 -5.54
C LEU A 20 -4.58 21.67 -4.73
N ILE A 21 -4.67 20.53 -5.40
CA ILE A 21 -4.46 19.20 -4.81
C ILE A 21 -3.09 18.64 -5.22
N LYS A 22 -2.53 17.74 -4.42
CA LYS A 22 -1.22 17.10 -4.73
C LYS A 22 -1.32 16.00 -5.79
N THR A 23 -2.53 15.55 -6.11
CA THR A 23 -2.82 14.42 -7.00
C THR A 23 -3.59 14.87 -8.24
N ASP A 24 -3.99 13.91 -9.07
CA ASP A 24 -4.75 14.11 -10.30
C ASP A 24 -6.10 13.39 -10.16
N LEU A 25 -7.20 14.13 -10.34
CA LEU A 25 -8.56 13.63 -10.14
C LEU A 25 -8.97 12.52 -11.11
N LEU A 26 -8.42 12.48 -12.33
CA LEU A 26 -8.72 11.39 -13.26
C LEU A 26 -8.16 10.08 -12.70
N TRP A 27 -6.94 10.10 -12.18
CA TRP A 27 -6.35 8.91 -11.55
C TRP A 27 -7.05 8.53 -10.25
N GLU A 28 -7.34 9.50 -9.39
CA GLU A 28 -8.11 9.28 -8.15
C GLU A 28 -9.46 8.61 -8.45
N SER A 29 -10.22 9.18 -9.38
CA SER A 29 -11.55 8.69 -9.74
C SER A 29 -11.52 7.34 -10.47
N LEU A 30 -10.46 7.03 -11.23
CA LEU A 30 -10.27 5.72 -11.83
C LEU A 30 -10.05 4.62 -10.78
N PHE A 31 -9.23 4.87 -9.76
CA PHE A 31 -9.03 3.91 -8.67
C PHE A 31 -10.27 3.81 -7.75
N LEU A 32 -11.00 4.91 -7.60
CA LEU A 32 -12.30 4.90 -6.93
C LEU A 32 -13.32 4.04 -7.70
N LEU A 33 -13.35 4.13 -9.03
CA LEU A 33 -14.16 3.26 -9.89
C LEU A 33 -13.75 1.80 -9.74
N ALA A 34 -12.44 1.51 -9.74
CA ALA A 34 -11.94 0.16 -9.52
C ALA A 34 -12.39 -0.43 -8.17
N ARG A 35 -12.55 0.41 -7.15
CA ARG A 35 -12.94 0.02 -5.80
C ARG A 35 -14.45 -0.11 -5.59
N GLN A 36 -15.25 0.80 -6.16
CA GLN A 36 -16.69 0.90 -5.96
C GLN A 36 -17.49 0.15 -7.04
N ALA A 37 -17.01 0.16 -8.29
CA ALA A 37 -17.68 -0.45 -9.44
C ALA A 37 -16.67 -1.19 -10.35
N PRO A 38 -15.98 -2.24 -9.86
CA PRO A 38 -14.94 -2.96 -10.61
C PRO A 38 -15.43 -3.52 -11.95
N ALA A 39 -16.70 -3.92 -12.01
CA ALA A 39 -17.34 -4.41 -13.24
C ALA A 39 -17.41 -3.35 -14.36
N SER A 40 -17.16 -2.07 -14.07
CA SER A 40 -17.12 -1.01 -15.08
C SER A 40 -15.73 -0.81 -15.70
N LEU A 41 -14.67 -1.41 -15.13
CA LEU A 41 -13.29 -1.19 -15.60
C LEU A 41 -13.06 -1.64 -17.04
N TRP A 42 -13.72 -2.70 -17.50
CA TRP A 42 -13.60 -3.16 -18.89
C TRP A 42 -14.14 -2.14 -19.91
N ARG A 43 -14.98 -1.18 -19.47
CA ARG A 43 -15.53 -0.12 -20.33
C ARG A 43 -14.59 1.07 -20.49
N VAL A 44 -13.60 1.22 -19.61
CA VAL A 44 -12.66 2.35 -19.58
C VAL A 44 -11.96 2.57 -20.93
N PRO A 45 -11.43 1.54 -21.62
CA PRO A 45 -10.81 1.73 -22.94
C PRO A 45 -11.79 2.29 -23.98
N PHE A 46 -13.05 1.86 -23.96
CA PHE A 46 -14.07 2.34 -24.89
C PHE A 46 -14.46 3.79 -24.62
N TRP A 47 -14.54 4.19 -23.36
CA TRP A 47 -14.77 5.59 -22.98
C TRP A 47 -13.58 6.48 -23.36
N ALA A 48 -12.36 6.01 -23.14
CA ALA A 48 -11.15 6.71 -23.55
C ALA A 48 -11.09 6.91 -25.06
N ALA A 49 -11.48 5.90 -25.86
CA ALA A 49 -11.56 5.99 -27.32
C ALA A 49 -12.60 7.02 -27.82
N LYS A 50 -13.68 7.23 -27.06
CA LYS A 50 -14.68 8.29 -27.32
C LYS A 50 -14.22 9.68 -26.87
N GLY A 51 -13.07 9.80 -26.21
CA GLY A 51 -12.46 11.06 -25.81
C GLY A 51 -12.39 11.27 -24.29
N LYS A 52 -11.47 12.15 -23.87
CA LYS A 52 -11.19 12.42 -22.44
C LYS A 52 -12.40 12.97 -21.67
N ALA A 53 -13.26 13.79 -22.30
CA ALA A 53 -14.48 14.30 -21.66
C ALA A 53 -15.47 13.16 -21.35
N CYS A 54 -15.74 12.30 -22.33
CA CYS A 54 -16.59 11.12 -22.15
C CYS A 54 -16.05 10.20 -21.04
N LEU A 55 -14.75 9.94 -21.01
CA LEU A 55 -14.12 9.16 -19.94
C LEU A 55 -14.38 9.76 -18.55
N LYS A 56 -14.11 11.07 -18.38
CA LYS A 56 -14.30 11.76 -17.10
C LYS A 56 -15.77 11.74 -16.65
N ALA A 57 -16.70 11.97 -17.58
CA ALA A 57 -18.14 11.94 -17.33
C ALA A 57 -18.65 10.56 -16.91
N GLU A 58 -18.26 9.51 -17.63
CA GLU A 58 -18.70 8.13 -17.33
C GLU A 58 -18.14 7.62 -16.00
N ILE A 59 -16.92 8.02 -15.63
CA ILE A 59 -16.36 7.74 -14.30
C ILE A 59 -17.17 8.50 -13.24
N ALA A 60 -17.36 9.81 -13.41
CA ALA A 60 -18.06 10.66 -12.44
C ALA A 60 -19.50 10.23 -12.17
N LYS A 61 -20.20 9.62 -13.14
CA LYS A 61 -21.56 9.08 -12.96
C LYS A 61 -21.62 7.82 -12.07
N ARG A 62 -20.49 7.12 -11.87
CA ARG A 62 -20.45 5.78 -11.25
C ARG A 62 -19.71 5.72 -9.92
N VAL A 63 -19.19 6.83 -9.44
CA VAL A 63 -18.43 6.90 -8.18
C VAL A 63 -19.02 7.93 -7.24
N GLU A 64 -19.03 7.60 -5.95
CA GLU A 64 -19.25 8.55 -4.87
C GLU A 64 -17.91 9.16 -4.47
N PHE A 65 -17.81 10.49 -4.61
CA PHE A 65 -16.59 11.26 -4.43
C PHE A 65 -16.69 12.15 -3.19
N GLU A 66 -15.67 12.09 -2.34
CA GLU A 66 -15.57 12.88 -1.10
C GLU A 66 -14.44 13.89 -1.26
N ALA A 67 -14.80 15.16 -1.44
CA ALA A 67 -13.85 16.24 -1.66
C ALA A 67 -13.00 16.51 -0.42
N GLU A 68 -13.50 16.23 0.79
CA GLU A 68 -12.83 16.44 2.08
C GLU A 68 -11.53 15.63 2.21
N LEU A 69 -11.46 14.49 1.52
CA LEU A 69 -10.35 13.55 1.67
C LEU A 69 -9.17 13.89 0.77
N LEU A 70 -9.33 14.81 -0.19
CA LEU A 70 -8.27 15.12 -1.14
C LEU A 70 -7.02 15.66 -0.44
N PRO A 71 -5.82 15.35 -0.95
CA PRO A 71 -4.58 15.82 -0.36
C PRO A 71 -4.30 17.26 -0.83
N TYR A 72 -5.02 18.23 -0.27
CA TYR A 72 -4.87 19.65 -0.58
C TYR A 72 -3.47 20.18 -0.27
N ARG A 73 -3.06 21.22 -1.01
CA ARG A 73 -1.90 22.04 -0.67
C ARG A 73 -2.35 23.18 0.23
N GLU A 74 -2.21 22.98 1.53
CA GLU A 74 -2.59 23.94 2.57
C GLU A 74 -2.02 25.35 2.32
N GLU A 75 -0.81 25.45 1.78
CA GLU A 75 -0.19 26.74 1.42
C GLU A 75 -1.00 27.50 0.37
N VAL A 76 -1.43 26.83 -0.70
CA VAL A 76 -2.25 27.41 -1.77
C VAL A 76 -3.64 27.76 -1.24
N VAL A 77 -4.28 26.84 -0.51
CA VAL A 77 -5.60 27.08 0.09
C VAL A 77 -5.59 28.32 0.99
N ARG A 78 -4.55 28.47 1.82
CA ARG A 78 -4.37 29.64 2.69
C ARG A 78 -4.18 30.93 1.90
N GLU A 79 -3.36 30.94 0.85
CA GLU A 79 -3.16 32.12 -0.01
C GLU A 79 -4.46 32.56 -0.70
N LEU A 80 -5.20 31.61 -1.27
CA LEU A 80 -6.49 31.88 -1.92
C LEU A 80 -7.55 32.36 -0.93
N THR A 81 -7.56 31.80 0.28
CA THR A 81 -8.49 32.22 1.35
C THR A 81 -8.20 33.65 1.78
N ALA A 82 -6.93 34.04 1.90
CA ALA A 82 -6.53 35.41 2.20
C ALA A 82 -6.90 36.38 1.07
N ALA A 83 -6.70 35.97 -0.18
CA ALA A 83 -7.08 36.78 -1.35
C ALA A 83 -8.60 37.03 -1.41
N ARG A 84 -9.42 36.00 -1.15
CA ARG A 84 -10.87 36.17 -1.08
C ARG A 84 -11.29 37.06 0.09
N ALA A 85 -10.66 36.91 1.25
CA ALA A 85 -10.93 37.76 2.41
C ALA A 85 -10.58 39.24 2.14
N SER A 86 -9.63 39.51 1.24
CA SER A 86 -9.33 40.88 0.76
C SER A 86 -10.28 41.38 -0.33
N GLY A 87 -11.33 40.64 -0.68
CA GLY A 87 -12.33 41.03 -1.69
C GLY A 87 -12.00 40.62 -3.12
N ARG A 88 -10.89 39.92 -3.35
CA ARG A 88 -10.51 39.46 -4.71
C ARG A 88 -11.39 38.30 -5.14
N ARG A 89 -11.79 38.32 -6.41
CA ARG A 89 -12.50 37.20 -7.05
C ARG A 89 -11.57 36.01 -7.25
N VAL A 90 -12.00 34.82 -6.84
CA VAL A 90 -11.24 33.56 -6.99
C VAL A 90 -12.06 32.55 -7.79
N VAL A 91 -11.48 32.04 -8.88
CA VAL A 91 -12.12 31.12 -9.83
C VAL A 91 -11.35 29.81 -9.92
N LEU A 92 -12.04 28.69 -9.74
CA LEU A 92 -11.49 27.36 -9.97
C LEU A 92 -11.51 27.05 -11.47
N ALA A 93 -10.34 26.92 -12.11
CA ALA A 93 -10.23 26.69 -13.55
C ALA A 93 -9.58 25.33 -13.86
N THR A 94 -10.40 24.29 -13.99
CA THR A 94 -9.95 22.89 -14.02
C THR A 94 -10.40 22.12 -15.27
N GLY A 95 -9.55 21.19 -15.71
CA GLY A 95 -9.93 20.19 -16.70
C GLY A 95 -10.78 19.05 -16.11
N ALA A 96 -11.01 18.99 -14.81
CA ALA A 96 -11.80 17.95 -14.16
C ALA A 96 -13.29 18.02 -14.55
N ASN A 97 -14.01 16.92 -14.33
CA ASN A 97 -15.47 16.90 -14.52
C ASN A 97 -16.14 17.87 -13.54
N GLU A 98 -17.16 18.57 -14.02
CA GLU A 98 -17.92 19.56 -13.25
C GLU A 98 -18.44 19.04 -11.91
N ARG A 99 -18.91 17.78 -11.83
CA ARG A 99 -19.41 17.20 -10.57
C ARG A 99 -18.33 17.19 -9.48
N PHE A 100 -17.09 16.86 -9.83
CA PHE A 100 -15.98 16.87 -8.88
C PHE A 100 -15.49 18.28 -8.59
N ALA A 101 -15.44 19.14 -9.60
CA ALA A 101 -15.02 20.53 -9.43
C ALA A 101 -15.98 21.31 -8.51
N HIS A 102 -17.28 21.13 -8.67
CA HIS A 102 -18.29 21.71 -7.79
C HIS A 102 -18.22 21.13 -6.38
N ALA A 103 -18.04 19.82 -6.20
CA ALA A 103 -17.85 19.22 -4.88
C ALA A 103 -16.63 19.81 -4.13
N VAL A 104 -15.52 20.03 -4.84
CA VAL A 104 -14.34 20.72 -4.26
C VAL A 104 -14.67 22.17 -3.91
N SER A 105 -15.39 22.87 -4.77
CA SER A 105 -15.78 24.26 -4.55
C SER A 105 -16.70 24.44 -3.35
N GLU A 106 -17.69 23.55 -3.20
CA GLU A 106 -18.61 23.53 -2.06
C GLU A 106 -17.87 23.20 -0.76
N HIS A 107 -16.97 22.21 -0.78
CA HIS A 107 -16.19 21.81 0.38
C HIS A 107 -15.30 22.95 0.91
N LEU A 108 -14.54 23.60 0.03
CA LEU A 108 -13.62 24.66 0.42
C LEU A 108 -14.33 25.99 0.68
N GLY A 109 -15.49 26.19 0.05
CA GLY A 109 -16.28 27.41 0.19
C GLY A 109 -15.51 28.68 -0.19
N LEU A 110 -14.47 28.57 -1.04
CA LEU A 110 -13.49 29.65 -1.33
C LEU A 110 -13.57 30.21 -2.76
N PHE A 111 -14.34 29.63 -3.67
CA PHE A 111 -14.46 30.10 -5.06
C PHE A 111 -15.76 30.86 -5.30
N ASP A 112 -15.68 31.93 -6.07
CA ASP A 112 -16.85 32.67 -6.57
C ASP A 112 -17.43 32.01 -7.83
N GLU A 113 -16.59 31.25 -8.56
CA GLU A 113 -16.99 30.56 -9.77
C GLU A 113 -16.13 29.32 -10.05
N VAL A 114 -16.72 28.36 -10.76
CA VAL A 114 -16.06 27.15 -11.24
C VAL A 114 -16.13 27.07 -12.77
N MET A 115 -14.97 26.99 -13.40
CA MET A 115 -14.79 26.60 -14.80
C MET A 115 -14.28 25.16 -14.86
N ALA A 116 -15.15 24.24 -15.30
CA ALA A 116 -14.84 22.82 -15.38
C ALA A 116 -15.13 22.22 -16.77
N SER A 117 -14.72 20.98 -16.99
CA SER A 117 -15.13 20.19 -18.15
C SER A 117 -16.51 19.58 -17.92
N CYS A 118 -17.39 19.68 -18.90
CA CYS A 118 -18.70 19.02 -18.93
C CYS A 118 -18.71 17.86 -19.93
N ASP A 119 -19.86 17.20 -20.08
CA ASP A 119 -20.04 16.03 -20.95
C ASP A 119 -19.66 16.34 -22.42
N ASP A 120 -19.92 17.57 -22.89
CA ASP A 120 -19.70 17.98 -24.28
C ASP A 120 -18.40 18.79 -24.50
N VAL A 121 -17.87 19.40 -23.45
CA VAL A 121 -16.71 20.31 -23.55
C VAL A 121 -15.59 19.88 -22.63
N ASN A 122 -14.51 19.36 -23.22
CA ASN A 122 -13.23 19.21 -22.54
C ASN A 122 -12.54 20.59 -22.42
N LEU A 123 -12.35 21.07 -21.18
CA LEU A 123 -11.72 22.36 -20.90
C LEU A 123 -10.19 22.23 -20.88
N THR A 124 -9.60 22.15 -22.07
CA THR A 124 -8.14 22.14 -22.27
C THR A 124 -7.51 23.50 -21.93
N ALA A 125 -6.19 23.55 -21.73
CA ALA A 125 -5.50 24.79 -21.39
C ALA A 125 -5.77 25.95 -22.36
N SER A 126 -5.80 25.70 -23.68
CA SER A 126 -6.13 26.73 -24.68
C SER A 126 -7.57 27.23 -24.55
N ARG A 127 -8.53 26.34 -24.26
CA ARG A 127 -9.94 26.71 -24.05
C ARG A 127 -10.16 27.42 -22.70
N LYS A 128 -9.37 27.07 -21.67
CA LYS A 128 -9.33 27.84 -20.41
C LYS A 128 -8.91 29.28 -20.72
N LEU A 129 -7.81 29.45 -21.47
CA LEU A 129 -7.27 30.76 -21.80
C LEU A 129 -8.29 31.60 -22.59
N GLU A 130 -8.87 31.03 -23.64
CA GLU A 130 -9.90 31.70 -24.45
C GLU A 130 -11.08 32.17 -23.59
N ARG A 131 -11.56 31.34 -22.66
CA ARG A 131 -12.66 31.71 -21.74
C ARG A 131 -12.27 32.79 -20.72
N ILE A 132 -11.02 32.81 -20.28
CA ILE A 132 -10.51 33.82 -19.36
C ILE A 132 -10.36 35.16 -20.09
N GLU A 133 -9.75 35.15 -21.27
CA GLU A 133 -9.55 36.35 -22.10
C GLU A 133 -10.87 36.94 -22.58
N ALA A 134 -11.87 36.10 -22.91
CA ALA A 134 -13.20 36.54 -23.32
C ALA A 134 -13.95 37.35 -22.24
N ARG A 135 -13.52 37.31 -20.97
CA ARG A 135 -14.09 38.15 -19.90
C ARG A 135 -13.64 39.60 -19.96
N GLY A 136 -12.46 39.86 -20.52
CA GLY A 136 -11.91 41.20 -20.63
C GLY A 136 -11.69 41.91 -19.28
N ASP A 137 -11.27 41.18 -18.25
CA ASP A 137 -11.02 41.74 -16.92
C ASP A 137 -9.96 42.87 -16.98
N PRO A 138 -10.27 44.11 -16.54
CA PRO A 138 -9.31 45.21 -16.55
C PRO A 138 -8.06 44.87 -15.74
N GLY A 139 -6.87 45.07 -16.31
CA GLY A 139 -5.60 44.77 -15.63
C GLY A 139 -5.15 43.30 -15.73
N GLY A 140 -5.86 42.45 -16.47
CA GLY A 140 -5.52 41.05 -16.70
C GLY A 140 -5.91 40.15 -15.52
N PHE A 141 -5.29 38.98 -15.45
CA PHE A 141 -5.60 37.96 -14.44
C PHE A 141 -4.35 37.39 -13.79
N GLU A 142 -4.50 36.83 -12.59
CA GLU A 142 -3.47 36.02 -11.92
C GLU A 142 -3.76 34.53 -12.15
N TYR A 143 -2.73 33.72 -12.40
CA TYR A 143 -2.89 32.29 -12.66
C TYR A 143 -1.99 31.41 -11.78
N TYR A 144 -2.59 30.40 -11.15
CA TYR A 144 -1.90 29.35 -10.41
C TYR A 144 -1.95 28.06 -11.22
N GLY A 145 -0.79 27.52 -11.56
CA GLY A 145 -0.66 26.29 -12.35
C GLY A 145 0.66 25.56 -12.11
N ASN A 146 0.78 24.34 -12.62
CA ASN A 146 1.91 23.46 -12.31
C ASN A 146 2.50 22.74 -13.53
N SER A 147 1.77 22.67 -14.64
CA SER A 147 2.06 21.73 -15.72
C SER A 147 2.55 22.40 -16.99
N HIS A 148 3.10 21.60 -17.90
CA HIS A 148 3.40 22.01 -19.26
C HIS A 148 2.16 22.51 -20.03
N GLU A 149 0.97 21.97 -19.75
CA GLU A 149 -0.28 22.40 -20.37
C GLU A 149 -0.62 23.84 -19.94
N ASP A 150 -0.28 24.21 -18.70
CA ASP A 150 -0.56 25.52 -18.13
C ASP A 150 0.39 26.62 -18.60
N VAL A 151 1.47 26.28 -19.31
CA VAL A 151 2.49 27.28 -19.71
C VAL A 151 1.88 28.41 -20.55
N CYS A 152 0.86 28.13 -21.37
CA CYS A 152 0.18 29.18 -22.13
C CYS A 152 -0.61 30.14 -21.24
N LEU A 153 -1.27 29.61 -20.19
CA LEU A 153 -2.02 30.40 -19.21
C LEU A 153 -1.08 31.23 -18.33
N LEU A 154 -0.01 30.59 -17.85
CA LEU A 154 1.04 31.23 -17.07
C LEU A 154 1.74 32.35 -17.84
N ALA A 155 1.93 32.19 -19.16
CA ALA A 155 2.55 33.21 -20.00
C ALA A 155 1.61 34.38 -20.35
N ALA A 156 0.30 34.14 -20.41
CA ALA A 156 -0.70 35.17 -20.68
C ALA A 156 -1.14 35.93 -19.42
N ALA A 157 -0.95 35.34 -18.23
CA ALA A 157 -1.31 35.95 -16.96
C ALA A 157 -0.46 37.19 -16.67
N ALA A 158 -1.08 38.20 -16.04
CA ALA A 158 -0.38 39.39 -15.57
C ALA A 158 0.53 39.06 -14.38
N GLU A 159 0.09 38.13 -13.52
CA GLU A 159 0.87 37.53 -12.44
C GLU A 159 0.73 36.01 -12.49
N ALA A 160 1.85 35.30 -12.35
CA ALA A 160 1.89 33.86 -12.47
C ALA A 160 2.55 33.23 -11.24
N THR A 161 1.83 32.30 -10.62
CA THR A 161 2.33 31.50 -9.51
C THR A 161 2.44 30.05 -9.93
N VAL A 162 3.67 29.57 -10.03
CA VAL A 162 3.97 28.20 -10.44
C VAL A 162 4.04 27.32 -9.20
N VAL A 163 3.13 26.38 -9.09
CA VAL A 163 3.00 25.49 -7.94
C VAL A 163 3.58 24.13 -8.26
N ALA A 164 4.52 23.63 -7.47
CA ALA A 164 5.06 22.28 -7.57
C ALA A 164 5.34 21.79 -9.02
N PRO A 165 6.12 22.55 -9.82
CA PRO A 165 6.10 22.40 -11.26
C PRO A 165 6.65 21.08 -11.78
N ASP A 166 6.12 20.64 -12.92
CA ASP A 166 6.77 19.64 -13.76
C ASP A 166 8.07 20.18 -14.38
N ARG A 167 8.81 19.34 -15.11
CA ARG A 167 10.10 19.72 -15.71
C ARG A 167 9.99 20.91 -16.67
N THR A 168 8.87 21.05 -17.37
CA THR A 168 8.64 22.07 -18.38
C THR A 168 8.21 23.38 -17.72
N ALA A 169 7.22 23.33 -16.84
CA ALA A 169 6.80 24.48 -16.04
C ALA A 169 7.96 25.04 -15.19
N ALA A 170 8.82 24.19 -14.64
CA ALA A 170 10.01 24.61 -13.88
C ALA A 170 11.08 25.27 -14.77
N ARG A 171 11.15 24.89 -16.05
CA ARG A 171 12.04 25.53 -17.02
C ARG A 171 11.49 26.89 -17.42
N TRP A 172 10.19 26.98 -17.67
CA TRP A 172 9.51 28.23 -17.98
C TRP A 172 9.58 29.21 -16.81
N GLN A 173 9.27 28.77 -15.59
CA GLN A 173 9.33 29.58 -14.36
C GLN A 173 10.70 30.23 -14.18
N ARG A 174 11.78 29.44 -14.33
CA ARG A 174 13.16 29.96 -14.23
C ARG A 174 13.51 31.00 -15.29
N LYS A 175 12.91 30.90 -16.48
CA LYS A 175 13.12 31.86 -17.57
C LYS A 175 12.28 33.13 -17.37
N ALA A 176 11.04 32.99 -16.91
CA ALA A 176 10.09 34.09 -16.74
C ALA A 176 10.27 34.85 -15.42
N GLY A 177 10.91 34.26 -14.41
CA GLY A 177 11.04 34.86 -13.08
C GLY A 177 9.74 34.87 -12.27
N ALA A 178 8.78 34.01 -12.62
CA ALA A 178 7.48 33.91 -11.96
C ALA A 178 7.59 33.39 -10.52
N GLN A 179 6.58 33.68 -9.67
CA GLN A 179 6.52 33.19 -8.29
C GLN A 179 6.52 31.65 -8.27
N LEU A 180 7.21 31.05 -7.31
CA LEU A 180 7.35 29.60 -7.18
C LEU A 180 6.93 29.14 -5.80
N LEU A 181 5.93 28.27 -5.74
CA LEU A 181 5.62 27.46 -4.56
C LEU A 181 6.22 26.06 -4.76
N PRO A 182 7.37 25.74 -4.15
CA PRO A 182 8.12 24.53 -4.48
C PRO A 182 7.43 23.25 -4.01
N ALA A 183 7.57 22.17 -4.78
CA ALA A 183 7.26 20.83 -4.29
C ALA A 183 8.32 20.38 -3.26
N PRO A 184 7.95 19.58 -2.24
CA PRO A 184 8.93 18.92 -1.39
C PRO A 184 9.77 17.93 -2.21
N ARG A 185 10.99 18.35 -2.59
CA ARG A 185 11.89 17.60 -3.49
C ARG A 185 12.45 16.29 -2.91
N ASN A 186 12.48 16.15 -1.58
CA ASN A 186 13.27 15.09 -0.92
C ASN A 186 12.43 13.89 -0.45
N GLY A 187 11.40 13.55 -1.21
CA GLY A 187 10.38 12.58 -0.77
C GLY A 187 10.03 11.46 -1.73
N LEU A 188 10.27 11.60 -3.05
CA LEU A 188 9.74 10.64 -4.02
C LEU A 188 10.39 9.27 -3.90
N LEU A 189 11.73 9.18 -3.96
CA LEU A 189 12.45 7.91 -3.83
C LEU A 189 12.17 7.24 -2.48
N LYS A 190 12.24 8.02 -1.39
CA LYS A 190 11.89 7.56 -0.05
C LYS A 190 10.44 7.08 0.03
N GLY A 191 9.53 7.76 -0.67
CA GLY A 191 8.12 7.40 -0.81
C GLY A 191 7.93 6.08 -1.56
N CYS A 192 8.64 5.88 -2.68
CA CYS A 192 8.63 4.63 -3.44
C CYS A 192 9.17 3.46 -2.59
N ILE A 193 10.32 3.63 -1.93
CA ILE A 193 10.88 2.60 -1.03
C ILE A 193 9.89 2.31 0.12
N LYS A 194 9.29 3.34 0.72
CA LYS A 194 8.27 3.16 1.76
C LYS A 194 7.03 2.44 1.23
N ALA A 195 6.62 2.70 0.00
CA ALA A 195 5.48 2.04 -0.65
C ALA A 195 5.76 0.55 -0.93
N MET A 196 7.00 0.18 -1.23
CA MET A 196 7.40 -1.23 -1.39
C MET A 196 7.32 -2.04 -0.08
N ARG A 197 7.38 -1.37 1.08
CA ARG A 197 7.41 -1.97 2.42
C ARG A 197 8.50 -3.05 2.63
N PRO A 198 9.80 -2.74 2.46
CA PRO A 198 10.88 -3.72 2.62
C PRO A 198 10.91 -4.43 3.98
N HIS A 199 10.46 -3.76 5.05
CA HIS A 199 10.32 -4.38 6.38
C HIS A 199 9.39 -5.61 6.39
N GLN A 200 8.46 -5.74 5.43
CA GLN A 200 7.60 -6.92 5.30
C GLN A 200 8.29 -8.09 4.60
N TRP A 201 9.40 -7.86 3.88
CA TRP A 201 10.17 -8.92 3.21
C TRP A 201 10.78 -9.91 4.19
N VAL A 202 10.94 -9.50 5.46
CA VAL A 202 11.39 -10.37 6.54
C VAL A 202 10.52 -11.64 6.67
N LYS A 203 9.23 -11.57 6.33
CA LYS A 203 8.33 -12.74 6.33
C LYS A 203 8.73 -13.78 5.28
N ASN A 204 9.39 -13.35 4.21
CA ASN A 204 9.84 -14.23 3.14
C ASN A 204 11.15 -14.95 3.50
N ILE A 205 11.77 -14.67 4.66
CA ILE A 205 12.87 -15.50 5.18
C ILE A 205 12.44 -16.97 5.33
N LEU A 206 11.14 -17.23 5.51
CA LEU A 206 10.58 -18.58 5.53
C LEU A 206 10.84 -19.41 4.27
N VAL A 207 11.16 -18.77 3.13
CA VAL A 207 11.59 -19.45 1.89
C VAL A 207 12.89 -20.24 2.10
N PHE A 208 13.73 -19.85 3.06
CA PHE A 208 14.98 -20.57 3.35
C PHE A 208 14.82 -21.74 4.31
N VAL A 209 13.64 -21.94 4.92
CA VAL A 209 13.42 -23.02 5.91
C VAL A 209 13.74 -24.41 5.32
N PRO A 210 13.31 -24.77 4.10
CA PRO A 210 13.63 -26.07 3.52
C PRO A 210 15.14 -26.26 3.30
N LEU A 211 15.84 -25.22 2.85
CA LEU A 211 17.30 -25.25 2.61
C LEU A 211 18.09 -25.53 3.89
N VAL A 212 17.65 -24.99 5.02
CA VAL A 212 18.27 -25.24 6.32
C VAL A 212 18.03 -26.68 6.77
N LEU A 213 16.85 -27.23 6.51
CA LEU A 213 16.47 -28.57 6.97
C LEU A 213 17.11 -29.69 6.15
N THR A 214 17.47 -29.44 4.89
CA THR A 214 18.20 -30.42 4.05
C THR A 214 19.71 -30.36 4.21
N HIS A 215 20.24 -29.44 5.04
CA HIS A 215 21.68 -29.19 5.20
C HIS A 215 22.41 -28.72 3.92
N GLU A 216 21.66 -28.32 2.88
CA GLU A 216 22.20 -27.88 1.58
C GLU A 216 22.58 -26.39 1.57
N PHE A 217 22.68 -25.74 2.73
CA PHE A 217 22.99 -24.31 2.84
C PHE A 217 24.43 -23.94 2.43
N LEU A 218 25.28 -24.94 2.21
CA LEU A 218 26.64 -24.77 1.67
C LEU A 218 26.70 -24.89 0.14
N ASP A 219 25.64 -25.39 -0.50
CA ASP A 219 25.56 -25.43 -1.97
C ASP A 219 25.22 -24.03 -2.51
N LEU A 220 26.16 -23.49 -3.29
CA LEU A 220 26.02 -22.16 -3.90
C LEU A 220 24.82 -22.08 -4.84
N ASP A 221 24.51 -23.15 -5.59
CA ASP A 221 23.37 -23.18 -6.51
C ASP A 221 22.05 -23.07 -5.74
N MET A 222 21.92 -23.83 -4.65
CA MET A 222 20.73 -23.81 -3.80
C MET A 222 20.55 -22.48 -3.07
N VAL A 223 21.64 -21.85 -2.63
CA VAL A 223 21.61 -20.50 -2.04
C VAL A 223 21.15 -19.47 -3.08
N VAL A 224 21.64 -19.54 -4.31
CA VAL A 224 21.21 -18.64 -5.40
C VAL A 224 19.74 -18.83 -5.74
N LYS A 225 19.25 -20.07 -5.82
CA LYS A 225 17.82 -20.38 -6.01
C LYS A 225 16.97 -19.82 -4.87
N GLY A 226 17.39 -20.02 -3.62
CA GLY A 226 16.71 -19.49 -2.44
C GLY A 226 16.65 -17.95 -2.42
N LEU A 227 17.75 -17.27 -2.77
CA LEU A 227 17.78 -15.81 -2.89
C LEU A 227 16.87 -15.31 -4.02
N THR A 228 16.87 -16.01 -5.15
CA THR A 228 16.00 -15.69 -6.30
C THR A 228 14.53 -15.82 -5.92
N ALA A 229 14.16 -16.90 -5.24
CA ALA A 229 12.83 -17.14 -4.71
C ALA A 229 12.42 -16.07 -3.69
N PHE A 230 13.32 -15.71 -2.77
CA PHE A 230 13.11 -14.66 -1.79
C PHE A 230 12.80 -13.30 -2.44
N PHE A 231 13.59 -12.88 -3.43
CA PHE A 231 13.36 -11.61 -4.13
C PHE A 231 12.11 -11.66 -5.00
N ALA A 232 11.83 -12.78 -5.69
CA ALA A 232 10.60 -12.96 -6.46
C ALA A 232 9.35 -12.81 -5.57
N PHE A 233 9.30 -13.50 -4.41
CA PHE A 233 8.21 -13.36 -3.44
C PHE A 233 8.10 -11.95 -2.87
N SER A 234 9.24 -11.31 -2.61
CA SER A 234 9.30 -9.96 -2.04
C SER A 234 8.74 -8.91 -3.01
N PHE A 235 9.13 -8.98 -4.28
CA PHE A 235 8.63 -8.07 -5.31
C PHE A 235 7.16 -8.34 -5.65
N ALA A 236 6.73 -9.61 -5.70
CA ALA A 236 5.31 -9.95 -5.86
C ALA A 236 4.46 -9.40 -4.70
N ALA A 237 4.91 -9.58 -3.45
CA ALA A 237 4.23 -9.03 -2.29
C ALA A 237 4.16 -7.50 -2.31
N SER A 238 5.27 -6.82 -2.66
CA SER A 238 5.32 -5.36 -2.80
C SER A 238 4.38 -4.84 -3.89
N SER A 239 4.28 -5.54 -5.02
CA SER A 239 3.34 -5.21 -6.09
C SER A 239 1.88 -5.24 -5.60
N VAL A 240 1.49 -6.31 -4.90
CA VAL A 240 0.15 -6.43 -4.32
C VAL A 240 -0.10 -5.35 -3.25
N TYR A 241 0.89 -5.02 -2.41
CA TYR A 241 0.75 -3.94 -1.44
C TYR A 241 0.56 -2.57 -2.08
N ILE A 242 1.29 -2.27 -3.16
CA ILE A 242 1.13 -1.02 -3.91
C ILE A 242 -0.26 -0.95 -4.53
N LEU A 243 -0.71 -2.00 -5.21
CA LEU A 243 -2.03 -2.03 -5.82
C LEU A 243 -3.15 -1.83 -4.78
N ASN A 244 -3.03 -2.48 -3.62
CA ASN A 244 -3.96 -2.31 -2.51
C ASN A 244 -3.97 -0.87 -1.98
N ASP A 245 -2.81 -0.25 -1.77
CA ASP A 245 -2.73 1.13 -1.28
C ASP A 245 -3.32 2.14 -2.30
N LEU A 246 -3.26 1.85 -3.61
CA LEU A 246 -3.90 2.66 -4.64
C LEU A 246 -5.43 2.47 -4.68
N LEU A 247 -5.94 1.28 -4.36
CA LEU A 247 -7.38 1.00 -4.30
C LEU A 247 -8.04 1.50 -3.01
N ASP A 248 -7.29 1.56 -1.92
CA ASP A 248 -7.77 1.97 -0.60
C ASP A 248 -7.44 3.45 -0.27
N LEU A 249 -7.18 4.31 -1.27
CA LEU A 249 -6.83 5.73 -1.08
C LEU A 249 -7.76 6.47 -0.10
N SER A 250 -9.09 6.42 -0.33
CA SER A 250 -10.08 7.08 0.54
C SER A 250 -10.09 6.50 1.95
N ALA A 251 -10.01 5.18 2.07
CA ALA A 251 -9.99 4.50 3.37
C ALA A 251 -8.71 4.82 4.16
N ASP A 252 -7.57 4.89 3.49
CA ASP A 252 -6.28 5.25 4.08
C ASP A 252 -6.27 6.71 4.56
N ARG A 253 -6.89 7.63 3.82
CA ARG A 253 -7.01 9.06 4.19
C ARG A 253 -7.83 9.29 5.45
N ARG A 254 -8.90 8.51 5.66
CA ARG A 254 -9.72 8.55 6.88
C ARG A 254 -9.01 8.01 8.12
N HIS A 255 -7.98 7.16 7.94
CA HIS A 255 -7.34 6.46 9.04
C HIS A 255 -6.26 7.32 9.74
N LYS A 256 -6.25 7.29 11.08
CA LYS A 256 -5.36 8.09 11.95
C LYS A 256 -3.88 8.08 11.53
N THR A 257 -3.32 6.89 11.29
CA THR A 257 -1.92 6.70 10.87
C THR A 257 -1.73 6.51 9.36
N LYS A 258 -2.60 5.74 8.67
CA LYS A 258 -2.45 5.40 7.24
C LYS A 258 -2.61 6.59 6.30
N ARG A 259 -3.19 7.72 6.74
CA ARG A 259 -3.24 8.97 5.97
C ARG A 259 -1.86 9.50 5.55
N ARG A 260 -0.80 9.09 6.27
CA ARG A 260 0.61 9.41 5.98
C ARG A 260 1.28 8.43 5.02
N ARG A 261 0.54 7.50 4.41
CA ARG A 261 1.06 6.61 3.36
C ARG A 261 1.44 7.42 2.12
N PRO A 262 2.44 6.97 1.35
CA PRO A 262 2.96 7.74 0.21
C PRO A 262 1.89 8.14 -0.82
N PHE A 263 0.95 7.24 -1.14
CA PHE A 263 -0.12 7.53 -2.10
C PHE A 263 -1.25 8.36 -1.48
N ALA A 264 -1.74 7.98 -0.29
CA ALA A 264 -2.80 8.69 0.42
C ALA A 264 -2.48 10.17 0.67
N SER A 265 -1.22 10.48 1.00
CA SER A 265 -0.73 11.85 1.24
C SER A 265 -0.38 12.64 -0.03
N GLY A 266 -0.43 12.01 -1.20
CA GLY A 266 0.00 12.62 -2.47
C GLY A 266 1.52 12.81 -2.60
N LEU A 267 2.33 12.10 -1.80
CA LEU A 267 3.79 12.17 -1.87
C LEU A 267 4.33 11.47 -3.13
N VAL A 268 3.76 10.31 -3.47
CA VAL A 268 4.08 9.55 -4.68
C VAL A 268 2.89 9.66 -5.62
N PRO A 269 3.08 10.15 -6.86
CA PRO A 269 2.00 10.19 -7.85
C PRO A 269 1.44 8.80 -8.13
N ILE A 270 0.12 8.72 -8.31
CA ILE A 270 -0.60 7.47 -8.62
C ILE A 270 0.00 6.73 -9.84
N PRO A 271 0.31 7.40 -10.97
CA PRO A 271 0.89 6.72 -12.14
C PRO A 271 2.25 6.10 -11.84
N THR A 272 3.10 6.80 -11.07
CA THR A 272 4.40 6.29 -10.63
C THR A 272 4.24 5.06 -9.75
N GLY A 273 3.24 5.05 -8.86
CA GLY A 273 2.87 3.89 -8.07
C GLY A 273 2.48 2.70 -8.93
N LEU A 274 1.60 2.91 -9.91
CA LEU A 274 1.16 1.85 -10.83
C LEU A 274 2.33 1.27 -11.63
N MET A 275 3.18 2.13 -12.21
CA MET A 275 4.38 1.69 -12.94
C MET A 275 5.35 0.91 -12.04
N LEU A 276 5.55 1.34 -10.80
CA LEU A 276 6.38 0.62 -9.83
C LEU A 276 5.78 -0.76 -9.50
N GLY A 277 4.48 -0.83 -9.23
CA GLY A 277 3.79 -2.09 -8.95
C GLY A 277 3.84 -3.08 -10.12
N LEU A 278 3.65 -2.59 -11.35
CA LEU A 278 3.77 -3.41 -12.57
C LEU A 278 5.22 -3.84 -12.83
N GLY A 279 6.18 -2.94 -12.65
CA GLY A 279 7.61 -3.26 -12.80
C GLY A 279 8.09 -4.31 -11.80
N LEU A 280 7.65 -4.21 -10.54
CA LEU A 280 7.95 -5.21 -9.51
C LEU A 280 7.30 -6.56 -9.83
N LEU A 281 6.07 -6.56 -10.35
CA LEU A 281 5.40 -7.79 -10.78
C LEU A 281 6.15 -8.45 -11.95
N ALA A 282 6.49 -7.67 -12.98
CA ALA A 282 7.25 -8.17 -14.11
C ALA A 282 8.62 -8.73 -13.68
N THR A 283 9.28 -8.07 -12.73
CA THR A 283 10.55 -8.54 -12.16
C THR A 283 10.36 -9.83 -11.36
N ALA A 284 9.29 -9.94 -10.55
CA ALA A 284 8.98 -11.14 -9.79
C ALA A 284 8.73 -12.35 -10.70
N VAL A 285 7.97 -12.15 -11.78
CA VAL A 285 7.71 -13.17 -12.81
C VAL A 285 8.99 -13.52 -13.56
N GLY A 286 9.80 -12.53 -13.93
CA GLY A 286 11.09 -12.74 -14.60
C GLY A 286 12.06 -13.56 -13.77
N LEU A 287 12.17 -13.27 -12.46
CA LEU A 287 12.96 -14.07 -11.52
C LEU A 287 12.36 -15.48 -11.35
N GLY A 288 11.05 -15.58 -11.15
CA GLY A 288 10.38 -16.87 -10.98
C GLY A 288 10.49 -17.79 -12.20
N ALA A 289 10.56 -17.23 -13.42
CA ALA A 289 10.74 -17.99 -14.65
C ALA A 289 12.14 -18.64 -14.78
N THR A 290 13.10 -18.25 -13.93
CA THR A 290 14.42 -18.91 -13.84
C THR A 290 14.44 -20.10 -12.87
N LEU A 291 13.35 -20.29 -12.11
CA LEU A 291 13.16 -21.37 -11.16
C LEU A 291 12.24 -22.46 -11.75
N PRO A 292 12.12 -23.64 -11.08
CA PRO A 292 11.20 -24.68 -11.51
C PRO A 292 9.76 -24.19 -11.70
N VAL A 293 9.01 -24.81 -12.63
CA VAL A 293 7.65 -24.35 -12.99
C VAL A 293 6.68 -24.45 -11.82
N GLU A 294 6.92 -25.37 -10.90
CA GLU A 294 6.20 -25.57 -9.64
C GLU A 294 6.25 -24.29 -8.79
N PHE A 295 7.41 -23.63 -8.72
CA PHE A 295 7.56 -22.36 -8.01
C PHE A 295 6.63 -21.28 -8.59
N MET A 296 6.48 -21.22 -9.90
CA MET A 296 5.59 -20.25 -10.56
C MET A 296 4.12 -20.48 -10.21
N TRP A 297 3.68 -21.73 -10.09
CA TRP A 297 2.34 -22.05 -9.60
C TRP A 297 2.15 -21.62 -8.15
N VAL A 298 3.14 -21.84 -7.30
CA VAL A 298 3.11 -21.42 -5.88
C VAL A 298 3.07 -19.88 -5.77
N LEU A 299 3.87 -19.17 -6.56
CA LEU A 299 3.88 -17.71 -6.61
C LEU A 299 2.54 -17.14 -7.10
N GLY A 300 1.96 -17.73 -8.16
CA GLY A 300 0.64 -17.35 -8.68
C GLY A 300 -0.47 -17.60 -7.66
N GLY A 301 -0.46 -18.76 -6.99
CA GLY A 301 -1.38 -19.09 -5.91
C GLY A 301 -1.25 -18.14 -4.72
N TYR A 302 -0.03 -17.81 -4.32
CA TYR A 302 0.25 -16.81 -3.28
C TYR A 302 -0.33 -15.44 -3.63
N MET A 303 -0.12 -14.97 -4.85
CA MET A 303 -0.66 -13.70 -5.32
C MET A 303 -2.19 -13.69 -5.33
N LEU A 304 -2.81 -14.75 -5.85
CA LEU A 304 -4.25 -14.90 -5.87
C LEU A 304 -4.83 -14.90 -4.44
N ALA A 305 -4.26 -15.69 -3.54
CA ALA A 305 -4.69 -15.77 -2.16
C ALA A 305 -4.51 -14.43 -1.40
N THR A 306 -3.41 -13.71 -1.63
CA THR A 306 -3.16 -12.42 -0.99
C THR A 306 -4.13 -11.34 -1.50
N THR A 307 -4.44 -11.35 -2.79
CA THR A 307 -5.45 -10.47 -3.40
C THR A 307 -6.85 -10.81 -2.86
N ALA A 308 -7.25 -12.08 -2.90
CA ALA A 308 -8.53 -12.55 -2.36
C ALA A 308 -8.69 -12.20 -0.87
N TYR A 309 -7.61 -12.33 -0.09
CA TYR A 309 -7.57 -11.91 1.31
C TYR A 309 -7.88 -10.42 1.47
N SER A 310 -7.25 -9.58 0.66
CA SER A 310 -7.36 -8.13 0.75
C SER A 310 -8.77 -7.62 0.46
N PHE A 311 -9.50 -8.25 -0.47
CA PHE A 311 -10.85 -7.86 -0.84
C PHE A 311 -11.95 -8.56 -0.04
N PHE A 312 -11.82 -9.87 0.16
CA PHE A 312 -12.94 -10.73 0.61
C PHE A 312 -12.62 -11.46 1.92
N LEU A 313 -11.56 -12.27 1.93
CA LEU A 313 -11.37 -13.27 3.00
C LEU A 313 -11.06 -12.64 4.36
N LYS A 314 -10.45 -11.44 4.38
CA LYS A 314 -10.19 -10.72 5.64
C LYS A 314 -11.43 -10.42 6.47
N ARG A 315 -12.63 -10.42 5.86
CA ARG A 315 -13.91 -10.10 6.51
C ARG A 315 -14.68 -11.33 7.01
N MET A 316 -14.18 -12.53 6.72
CA MET A 316 -14.83 -13.80 7.06
C MET A 316 -14.25 -14.35 8.36
N LEU A 317 -15.13 -14.73 9.28
CA LEU A 317 -14.76 -15.33 10.57
C LEU A 317 -13.94 -16.61 10.34
N LEU A 318 -12.81 -16.75 11.04
CA LEU A 318 -11.83 -17.84 10.98
C LEU A 318 -11.11 -18.06 9.63
N ILE A 319 -11.79 -17.86 8.51
CA ILE A 319 -11.18 -17.94 7.18
C ILE A 319 -10.01 -16.97 7.05
N ASP A 320 -10.06 -15.81 7.71
CA ASP A 320 -8.96 -14.86 7.67
C ASP A 320 -7.68 -15.38 8.35
N VAL A 321 -7.77 -16.01 9.53
CA VAL A 321 -6.61 -16.59 10.23
C VAL A 321 -6.10 -17.85 9.58
N LEU A 322 -6.99 -18.69 9.05
CA LEU A 322 -6.61 -19.87 8.26
C LEU A 322 -5.87 -19.45 6.98
N THR A 323 -6.35 -18.40 6.30
CA THR A 323 -5.67 -17.85 5.13
C THR A 323 -4.32 -17.26 5.50
N LEU A 324 -4.21 -16.52 6.61
CA LEU A 324 -2.92 -15.99 7.07
C LEU A 324 -1.92 -17.10 7.38
N ALA A 325 -2.35 -18.16 8.07
CA ALA A 325 -1.52 -19.33 8.35
C ALA A 325 -1.05 -19.99 7.05
N GLY A 326 -1.98 -20.23 6.12
CA GLY A 326 -1.68 -20.77 4.79
C GLY A 326 -0.71 -19.91 4.00
N LEU A 327 -0.86 -18.58 4.00
CA LEU A 327 0.07 -17.67 3.33
C LEU A 327 1.49 -17.75 3.91
N TYR A 328 1.65 -17.97 5.21
CA TYR A 328 2.97 -18.21 5.80
C TYR A 328 3.54 -19.56 5.38
N THR A 329 2.73 -20.63 5.43
CA THR A 329 3.14 -21.97 4.99
C THR A 329 3.52 -22.01 3.51
N VAL A 330 2.79 -21.31 2.64
CA VAL A 330 3.08 -21.21 1.20
C VAL A 330 4.48 -20.67 0.91
N ARG A 331 5.05 -19.84 1.79
CA ARG A 331 6.44 -19.37 1.63
C ARG A 331 7.45 -20.50 1.82
N ILE A 332 7.17 -21.43 2.72
CA ILE A 332 8.01 -22.62 2.91
C ILE A 332 7.88 -23.55 1.71
N VAL A 333 6.66 -23.74 1.19
CA VAL A 333 6.42 -24.50 -0.06
C VAL A 333 7.17 -23.87 -1.24
N ALA A 334 7.17 -22.54 -1.34
CA ALA A 334 7.93 -21.82 -2.36
C ALA A 334 9.44 -22.07 -2.25
N GLY A 335 9.97 -22.11 -1.03
CA GLY A 335 11.36 -22.50 -0.79
C GLY A 335 11.69 -23.91 -1.27
N ALA A 336 10.82 -24.87 -0.94
CA ALA A 336 11.02 -26.27 -1.28
C ALA A 336 10.97 -26.47 -2.79
N THR A 337 9.98 -25.89 -3.46
CA THR A 337 9.85 -25.95 -4.94
C THR A 337 10.96 -25.20 -5.67
N ALA A 338 11.48 -24.09 -5.13
CA ALA A 338 12.61 -23.39 -5.73
C ALA A 338 13.92 -24.20 -5.64
N ALA A 339 14.09 -24.96 -4.57
CA ALA A 339 15.26 -25.82 -4.34
C ALA A 339 15.11 -27.21 -4.96
N ASP A 340 13.98 -27.54 -5.59
CA ASP A 340 13.64 -28.88 -6.09
C ASP A 340 13.75 -29.97 -5.00
N VAL A 341 13.30 -29.62 -3.79
CA VAL A 341 13.31 -30.48 -2.62
C VAL A 341 11.87 -30.88 -2.27
N ASP A 342 11.68 -32.16 -1.94
CA ASP A 342 10.39 -32.64 -1.47
C ASP A 342 9.97 -31.98 -0.15
N GLY A 343 8.77 -31.39 -0.16
CA GLY A 343 8.19 -30.80 1.04
C GLY A 343 7.85 -31.88 2.07
N SER A 344 8.50 -31.83 3.25
CA SER A 344 8.15 -32.72 4.37
C SER A 344 6.72 -32.46 4.84
N PHE A 345 5.89 -33.51 4.83
CA PHE A 345 4.53 -33.47 5.36
C PHE A 345 4.51 -32.95 6.80
N TRP A 346 5.44 -33.42 7.63
CA TRP A 346 5.59 -33.01 9.02
C TRP A 346 5.92 -31.53 9.16
N LEU A 347 6.82 -31.00 8.32
CA LEU A 347 7.14 -29.58 8.31
C LEU A 347 5.91 -28.74 7.95
N MET A 348 5.10 -29.19 6.98
CA MET A 348 3.89 -28.48 6.58
C MET A 348 2.84 -28.50 7.69
N ALA A 349 2.61 -29.66 8.31
CA ALA A 349 1.70 -29.79 9.44
C ALA A 349 2.13 -28.90 10.63
N PHE A 350 3.41 -28.93 10.99
CA PHE A 350 3.99 -28.05 12.02
C PHE A 350 3.73 -26.58 11.68
N SER A 351 4.05 -26.18 10.45
CA SER A 351 3.97 -24.79 9.99
C SER A 351 2.54 -24.27 10.03
N VAL A 352 1.55 -25.06 9.59
CA VAL A 352 0.14 -24.64 9.63
C VAL A 352 -0.31 -24.35 11.06
N PHE A 353 -0.06 -25.25 12.02
CA PHE A 353 -0.45 -25.03 13.41
C PHE A 353 0.33 -23.90 14.08
N PHE A 354 1.63 -23.80 13.81
CA PHE A 354 2.47 -22.73 14.33
C PHE A 354 2.01 -21.36 13.83
N PHE A 355 1.83 -21.19 12.52
CA PHE A 355 1.38 -19.92 11.94
C PHE A 355 -0.09 -19.61 12.23
N LEU A 356 -0.94 -20.61 12.43
CA LEU A 356 -2.30 -20.40 12.92
C LEU A 356 -2.29 -19.82 14.33
N SER A 357 -1.42 -20.31 15.22
CA SER A 357 -1.23 -19.72 16.54
C SER A 357 -0.81 -18.25 16.44
N LEU A 358 0.19 -17.92 15.61
CA LEU A 358 0.64 -16.55 15.40
C LEU A 358 -0.42 -15.66 14.74
N ALA A 359 -1.20 -16.19 13.80
CA ALA A 359 -2.29 -15.46 13.16
C ALA A 359 -3.40 -15.12 14.18
N LEU A 360 -3.69 -16.04 15.10
CA LEU A 360 -4.64 -15.82 16.20
C LEU A 360 -4.12 -14.79 17.20
N VAL A 361 -2.82 -14.79 17.54
CA VAL A 361 -2.21 -13.71 18.35
C VAL A 361 -2.46 -12.34 17.72
N LYS A 362 -2.29 -12.24 16.40
CA LYS A 362 -2.53 -11.00 15.67
C LYS A 362 -4.00 -10.56 15.74
N ARG A 363 -4.95 -11.49 15.67
CA ARG A 363 -6.38 -11.15 15.82
C ARG A 363 -6.71 -10.76 17.24
N TYR A 364 -6.18 -11.50 18.22
CA TYR A 364 -6.38 -11.25 19.64
C TYR A 364 -5.93 -9.83 20.03
N THR A 365 -4.72 -9.45 19.62
CA THR A 365 -4.17 -8.10 19.88
C THR A 365 -4.95 -7.01 19.17
N GLU A 366 -5.28 -7.20 17.88
CA GLU A 366 -6.12 -6.23 17.16
C GLU A 366 -7.51 -6.06 17.78
N LEU A 367 -8.15 -7.14 18.27
CA LEU A 367 -9.46 -7.06 18.94
C LEU A 367 -9.35 -6.37 20.30
N MET A 368 -8.29 -6.65 21.05
CA MET A 368 -8.03 -6.04 22.35
C MET A 368 -7.75 -4.53 22.23
N ASP A 369 -7.15 -4.07 21.13
CA ASP A 369 -6.95 -2.64 20.84
C ASP A 369 -8.27 -1.87 20.65
N PHE A 370 -9.34 -2.54 20.20
CA PHE A 370 -10.67 -1.93 20.11
C PHE A 370 -11.40 -1.91 21.46
N GLY A 371 -11.18 -2.92 22.31
CA GLY A 371 -11.77 -3.00 23.65
C GLY A 371 -13.24 -3.39 23.66
N ILE A 372 -13.93 -3.06 24.76
CA ILE A 372 -15.35 -3.40 24.99
C ILE A 372 -16.23 -2.69 23.96
N GLY A 373 -17.16 -3.42 23.34
CA GLY A 373 -18.03 -2.90 22.27
C GLY A 373 -17.40 -2.97 20.87
N ALA A 374 -16.33 -3.75 20.70
CA ALA A 374 -15.76 -4.03 19.38
C ALA A 374 -16.75 -4.86 18.53
N GLU A 375 -17.40 -4.20 17.58
CA GLU A 375 -18.32 -4.83 16.63
C GLU A 375 -17.75 -4.87 15.21
N ARG A 376 -18.32 -5.73 14.36
CA ARG A 376 -17.94 -5.90 12.94
C ARG A 376 -17.82 -4.58 12.16
N SER A 377 -18.66 -3.60 12.45
CA SER A 377 -18.66 -2.27 11.83
C SER A 377 -17.39 -1.48 12.16
N THR A 378 -16.85 -1.65 13.36
CA THR A 378 -15.66 -0.95 13.88
C THR A 378 -14.36 -1.69 13.53
N THR A 379 -14.35 -3.02 13.68
CA THR A 379 -13.17 -3.86 13.40
C THR A 379 -12.97 -4.06 11.91
N GLY A 380 -14.05 -4.00 11.11
CA GLY A 380 -14.06 -4.41 9.70
C GLY A 380 -13.81 -5.90 9.51
N ARG A 381 -13.91 -6.69 10.58
CA ARG A 381 -13.61 -8.13 10.66
C ARG A 381 -14.82 -8.90 11.18
N GLY A 382 -14.80 -10.21 11.01
CA GLY A 382 -15.88 -11.10 11.47
C GLY A 382 -15.87 -11.42 12.96
N TYR A 383 -15.11 -10.68 13.78
CA TYR A 383 -14.93 -10.94 15.22
C TYR A 383 -15.63 -9.88 16.07
N LEU A 384 -16.13 -10.32 17.22
CA LEU A 384 -16.73 -9.52 18.28
C LEU A 384 -15.85 -9.55 19.54
N ASP A 385 -16.00 -8.58 20.43
CA ASP A 385 -15.28 -8.52 21.70
C ASP A 385 -15.43 -9.80 22.54
N VAL A 386 -16.62 -10.42 22.54
CA VAL A 386 -16.89 -11.70 23.20
C VAL A 386 -16.04 -12.88 22.70
N ASP A 387 -15.49 -12.79 21.49
CA ASP A 387 -14.68 -13.87 20.89
C ASP A 387 -13.25 -13.92 21.44
N ILE A 388 -12.81 -12.92 22.21
CA ILE A 388 -11.41 -12.75 22.63
C ILE A 388 -10.86 -13.98 23.37
N ASP A 389 -11.65 -14.58 24.27
CA ASP A 389 -11.24 -15.76 25.02
C ASP A 389 -11.14 -16.99 24.13
N MET A 390 -12.08 -17.16 23.19
CA MET A 390 -12.06 -18.24 22.22
C MET A 390 -10.84 -18.14 21.29
N LEU A 391 -10.48 -16.93 20.86
CA LEU A 391 -9.27 -16.68 20.07
C LEU A 391 -8.01 -17.03 20.86
N GLY A 392 -7.96 -16.65 22.14
CA GLY A 392 -6.85 -16.97 23.04
C GLY A 392 -6.67 -18.48 23.23
N GLN A 393 -7.75 -19.19 23.57
CA GLN A 393 -7.74 -20.63 23.79
C GLN A 393 -7.37 -21.40 22.52
N SER A 394 -7.99 -21.06 21.39
CA SER A 394 -7.71 -21.69 20.09
C SER A 394 -6.25 -21.49 19.68
N GLY A 395 -5.72 -20.29 19.94
CA GLY A 395 -4.36 -19.94 19.59
C GLY A 395 -3.30 -20.67 20.41
N ILE A 396 -3.51 -20.79 21.73
CA ILE A 396 -2.66 -21.60 22.61
C ILE A 396 -2.73 -23.07 22.20
N ALA A 397 -3.93 -23.61 21.96
CA ALA A 397 -4.14 -25.00 21.53
C ALA A 397 -3.41 -25.29 20.21
N SER A 398 -3.51 -24.39 19.23
CA SER A 398 -2.78 -24.49 17.96
C SER A 398 -1.26 -24.46 18.16
N GLY A 399 -0.78 -23.61 19.09
CA GLY A 399 0.64 -23.55 19.44
C GLY A 399 1.15 -24.86 20.05
N PHE A 400 0.41 -25.44 21.00
CA PHE A 400 0.76 -26.72 21.61
C PHE A 400 0.68 -27.87 20.60
N ALA A 401 -0.32 -27.86 19.70
CA ALA A 401 -0.42 -28.83 18.61
C ALA A 401 0.80 -28.76 17.68
N SER A 402 1.34 -27.57 17.39
CA SER A 402 2.59 -27.46 16.61
C SER A 402 3.77 -28.13 17.32
N VAL A 403 3.92 -27.96 18.63
CA VAL A 403 4.98 -28.61 19.41
C VAL A 403 4.79 -30.13 19.45
N LEU A 404 3.55 -30.61 19.57
CA LEU A 404 3.24 -32.03 19.49
C LEU A 404 3.62 -32.62 18.11
N VAL A 405 3.28 -31.93 17.02
CA VAL A 405 3.66 -32.34 15.67
C VAL A 405 5.19 -32.38 15.51
N LEU A 406 5.90 -31.41 16.09
CA LEU A 406 7.37 -31.42 16.10
C LEU A 406 7.93 -32.63 16.88
N ALA A 407 7.35 -32.99 18.02
CA ALA A 407 7.74 -34.17 18.78
C ALA A 407 7.51 -35.47 17.97
N LEU A 408 6.37 -35.58 17.29
CA LEU A 408 6.07 -36.71 16.41
C LEU A 408 7.02 -36.79 15.21
N TYR A 409 7.41 -35.64 14.65
CA TYR A 409 8.42 -35.57 13.58
C TYR A 409 9.77 -36.09 14.05
N ILE A 410 10.26 -35.66 15.22
CA ILE A 410 11.56 -36.10 15.75
C ILE A 410 11.58 -37.62 15.97
N ASP A 411 10.45 -38.22 16.35
CA ASP A 411 10.32 -39.67 16.54
C ASP A 411 10.14 -40.46 15.23
N SER A 412 9.94 -39.78 14.10
CA SER A 412 9.57 -40.40 12.84
C SER A 412 10.70 -41.22 12.20
N VAL A 413 10.32 -42.13 11.30
CA VAL A 413 11.28 -43.01 10.60
C VAL A 413 12.24 -42.20 9.73
N GLU A 414 11.77 -41.09 9.16
CA GLU A 414 12.57 -40.20 8.32
C GLU A 414 13.71 -39.54 9.10
N VAL A 415 13.44 -38.99 10.29
CA VAL A 415 14.46 -38.35 11.13
C VAL A 415 15.46 -39.38 11.65
N ARG A 416 14.99 -40.56 12.05
CA ARG A 416 15.86 -41.67 12.48
C ARG A 416 16.79 -42.20 11.39
N ARG A 417 16.50 -41.91 10.11
CA ARG A 417 17.40 -42.23 8.98
C ARG A 417 18.39 -41.12 8.65
N MET A 418 18.04 -39.87 9.00
CA MET A 418 18.83 -38.69 8.68
C MET A 418 19.85 -38.35 9.78
N TYR A 419 19.58 -38.75 11.02
CA TYR A 419 20.39 -38.45 12.18
C TYR A 419 20.71 -39.74 12.95
N ASP A 420 21.98 -39.95 13.27
CA ASP A 420 22.42 -41.09 14.09
C ASP A 420 21.95 -40.94 15.55
N VAL A 421 21.79 -39.69 16.01
CA VAL A 421 21.40 -39.35 17.38
C VAL A 421 20.14 -38.44 17.43
N PRO A 422 18.94 -38.93 17.04
CA PRO A 422 17.73 -38.10 16.91
C PRO A 422 17.28 -37.41 18.21
N TRP A 423 17.57 -38.01 19.38
CA TRP A 423 17.18 -37.44 20.66
C TRP A 423 17.85 -36.10 20.96
N LEU A 424 18.95 -35.76 20.28
CA LEU A 424 19.60 -34.46 20.38
C LEU A 424 18.69 -33.32 19.87
N LEU A 425 17.73 -33.63 19.00
CA LEU A 425 16.74 -32.68 18.50
C LEU A 425 15.57 -32.47 19.48
N TRP A 426 15.37 -33.35 20.47
CA TRP A 426 14.25 -33.28 21.41
C TRP A 426 14.13 -31.94 22.16
N PRO A 427 15.24 -31.26 22.57
CA PRO A 427 15.17 -29.93 23.18
C PRO A 427 14.56 -28.84 22.29
N LEU A 428 14.37 -29.06 20.98
CA LEU A 428 13.61 -28.13 20.13
C LEU A 428 12.17 -27.96 20.62
N CYS A 429 11.53 -29.01 21.15
CA CYS A 429 10.17 -28.97 21.66
C CYS A 429 10.00 -27.93 22.78
N PRO A 430 10.75 -27.97 23.91
CA PRO A 430 10.64 -26.96 24.95
C PRO A 430 11.08 -25.56 24.50
N LEU A 431 12.02 -25.43 23.54
CA LEU A 431 12.42 -24.12 22.98
C LEU A 431 11.26 -23.46 22.21
N VAL A 432 10.62 -24.19 21.30
CA VAL A 432 9.46 -23.70 20.54
C VAL A 432 8.28 -23.43 21.48
N LEU A 433 8.03 -24.31 22.45
CA LEU A 433 6.99 -24.14 23.46
C LEU A 433 7.19 -22.85 24.26
N TYR A 434 8.42 -22.55 24.68
CA TYR A 434 8.75 -21.30 25.37
C TYR A 434 8.39 -20.08 24.51
N ILE A 435 8.77 -20.06 23.23
CA ILE A 435 8.45 -18.96 22.31
C ILE A 435 6.92 -18.77 22.23
N VAL A 436 6.18 -19.86 21.96
CA VAL A 436 4.72 -19.84 21.83
C VAL A 436 4.06 -19.31 23.10
N VAL A 437 4.37 -19.90 24.26
CA VAL A 437 3.77 -19.51 25.55
C VAL A 437 4.11 -18.07 25.88
N ARG A 438 5.36 -17.65 25.67
CA ARG A 438 5.79 -16.27 25.93
C ARG A 438 5.04 -15.28 25.06
N ILE A 439 4.88 -15.55 23.77
CA ILE A 439 4.12 -14.69 22.86
C ILE A 439 2.69 -14.51 23.36
N TRP A 440 2.02 -15.59 23.76
CA TRP A 440 0.66 -15.52 24.30
C TRP A 440 0.59 -14.77 25.64
N ILE A 441 1.57 -14.93 26.52
CA ILE A 441 1.65 -14.14 27.76
C ILE A 441 1.77 -12.64 27.45
N LEU A 442 2.65 -12.26 26.52
CA LEU A 442 2.84 -10.87 26.12
C LEU A 442 1.61 -10.29 25.41
N ALA A 443 0.97 -11.09 24.56
CA ALA A 443 -0.28 -10.72 23.91
C ALA A 443 -1.40 -10.45 24.93
N ARG A 444 -1.58 -11.33 25.92
CA ARG A 444 -2.56 -11.12 27.00
C ARG A 444 -2.25 -9.91 27.90
N ARG A 445 -0.98 -9.53 28.00
CA ARG A 445 -0.54 -8.32 28.74
C ARG A 445 -0.63 -7.02 27.94
N ASN A 446 -1.12 -7.07 26.70
CA ASN A 446 -1.11 -5.96 25.78
C ASN A 446 0.30 -5.37 25.53
N GLN A 447 1.31 -6.25 25.46
CA GLN A 447 2.72 -5.89 25.21
C GLN A 447 3.17 -6.32 23.80
N MET A 448 2.23 -6.72 22.94
CA MET A 448 2.46 -7.16 21.56
C MET A 448 1.84 -6.16 20.60
N HIS A 449 2.67 -5.25 20.08
CA HIS A 449 2.24 -4.20 19.15
C HIS A 449 2.67 -4.46 17.70
N GLU A 450 3.49 -5.49 17.49
CA GLU A 450 4.05 -5.83 16.19
C GLU A 450 3.51 -7.16 15.67
N ASP A 451 3.72 -7.42 14.38
CA ASP A 451 3.37 -8.71 13.78
C ASP A 451 4.19 -9.82 14.48
N PRO A 452 3.58 -10.91 14.97
CA PRO A 452 4.27 -11.89 15.81
C PRO A 452 5.50 -12.53 15.14
N VAL A 453 5.49 -12.67 13.81
CA VAL A 453 6.66 -13.18 13.06
C VAL A 453 7.82 -12.19 13.12
N VAL A 454 7.54 -10.89 13.00
CA VAL A 454 8.54 -9.83 13.12
C VAL A 454 9.07 -9.75 14.55
N PHE A 455 8.19 -9.88 15.54
CA PHE A 455 8.57 -9.91 16.96
C PHE A 455 9.57 -11.04 17.24
N ILE A 456 9.30 -12.27 16.77
CA ILE A 456 10.20 -13.43 16.95
C ILE A 456 11.61 -13.13 16.43
N LEU A 457 11.71 -12.40 15.31
CA LEU A 457 12.98 -12.09 14.66
C LEU A 457 13.73 -10.91 15.29
N GLN A 458 13.05 -10.03 16.03
CA GLN A 458 13.66 -8.85 16.66
C GLN A 458 13.91 -9.04 18.16
N ASP A 459 13.11 -9.88 18.83
CA ASP A 459 13.23 -10.12 20.26
C ASP A 459 14.42 -11.02 20.58
N TRP A 460 15.38 -10.48 21.35
CA TRP A 460 16.63 -11.17 21.67
C TRP A 460 16.43 -12.52 22.38
N ARG A 461 15.38 -12.69 23.19
CA ARG A 461 15.11 -13.98 23.85
C ARG A 461 14.68 -15.02 22.83
N SER A 462 13.82 -14.64 21.89
CA SER A 462 13.39 -15.49 20.77
C SER A 462 14.59 -15.84 19.88
N GLN A 463 15.47 -14.88 19.60
CA GLN A 463 16.71 -15.11 18.86
C GLN A 463 17.64 -16.12 19.55
N ILE A 464 17.80 -16.06 20.89
CA ILE A 464 18.58 -17.06 21.63
C ILE A 464 17.97 -18.46 21.47
N MET A 465 16.64 -18.59 21.58
CA MET A 465 15.97 -19.88 21.40
C MET A 465 16.13 -20.42 19.98
N ILE A 466 16.05 -19.55 18.96
CA ILE A 466 16.29 -19.92 17.56
C ILE A 466 17.75 -20.33 17.36
N ALA A 467 18.70 -19.58 17.90
CA ALA A 467 20.13 -19.89 17.80
C ALA A 467 20.47 -21.21 18.50
N ALA A 468 19.89 -21.46 19.68
CA ALA A 468 20.02 -22.75 20.37
C ALA A 468 19.45 -23.90 19.52
N GLY A 469 18.28 -23.71 18.90
CA GLY A 469 17.70 -24.70 18.00
C GLY A 469 18.56 -24.96 16.77
N ALA A 470 19.09 -23.92 16.13
CA ALA A 470 20.00 -24.04 15.00
C ALA A 470 21.30 -24.77 15.38
N ALA A 471 21.84 -24.50 16.57
CA ALA A 471 23.00 -25.22 17.09
C ALA A 471 22.70 -26.71 17.30
N LEU A 472 21.52 -27.07 17.81
CA LEU A 472 21.11 -28.47 17.95
C LEU A 472 21.03 -29.18 16.60
N PHE A 473 20.44 -28.55 15.59
CA PHE A 473 20.41 -29.11 14.22
C PHE A 473 21.81 -29.29 13.64
N ALA A 474 22.69 -28.30 13.82
CA ALA A 474 24.07 -28.40 13.35
C ALA A 474 24.81 -29.54 14.05
N VAL A 475 24.75 -29.62 15.38
CA VAL A 475 25.43 -30.71 16.12
C VAL A 475 24.86 -32.07 15.72
N ALA A 476 23.53 -32.20 15.60
CA ALA A 476 22.92 -33.45 15.17
C ALA A 476 23.35 -33.86 13.75
N ALA A 477 23.58 -32.91 12.85
CA ALA A 477 24.02 -33.19 11.48
C ALA A 477 25.48 -33.68 11.39
N PHE A 478 26.32 -33.40 12.39
CA PHE A 478 27.75 -33.74 12.40
C PHE A 478 28.12 -34.84 13.40
N VAL A 479 27.16 -35.34 14.19
CA VAL A 479 27.32 -36.41 15.19
C VAL A 479 26.46 -37.60 14.79
#